data_AF-A0A183K6W5-F1
#
_entry.id   AF-A0A183K6W5-F1
#
_cell.length_a   1.000
_cell.length_b   1.000
_cell.length_c   1.000
_cell.angle_alpha   90.00
_cell.angle_beta   90.00
_cell.angle_gamma   90.00
#
_symmetry.space_group_name_H-M   'P 1'
#
loop_
_entity.id
_entity.type
_entity.pdbx_description
1 polymer ?
#
loop_
_entity_poly.entity_id
_entity_poly.type
_entity_poly.pdbx_seq_one_letter_code
_entity_poly.pdbx_strand_id
1 'polypeptide(L)'
;MKQLYDTTKKLAGKYSKPERPVKDKEGRPITEIQEQWNRWVEYFEELLNSPAPMNPPDIEAEHTDLPIDVNPPTAEEIRMTIRQIKSGKAAGPDNIPAEALKSDIETTTSMLHLLFKKIWEEEQVPMDWKEGHLIKIPKKGDLSKCENYRGITLLSVPGKVFNRVLLNRMKDAVDAQLRYQQAGLRKERSCTDRIATLRIIVEQSVEWNSSLYINFIDYEKAFDSVDRRTLWKLLRHYVVPEKIVNIIGNSYDGSVQ
;
A
#
# COMPACT_ATOMS: atom_id res chain seq x y z
N MET A 1 -14.89 27.00 -1.66
CA MET A 1 -15.35 25.93 -0.73
C MET A 1 -14.50 25.82 0.54
N LYS A 2 -13.15 25.77 0.46
CA LYS A 2 -12.27 25.67 1.64
C LYS A 2 -12.45 26.82 2.64
N GLN A 3 -12.45 28.07 2.16
CA GLN A 3 -12.73 29.25 2.99
C GLN A 3 -14.11 29.21 3.67
N LEU A 4 -15.15 28.75 2.96
CA LEU A 4 -16.50 28.66 3.50
C LEU A 4 -16.55 27.63 4.64
N TYR A 5 -15.91 26.47 4.44
CA TYR A 5 -15.76 25.40 5.44
C TYR A 5 -14.95 25.86 6.66
N ASP A 6 -13.83 26.55 6.46
CA ASP A 6 -13.00 27.06 7.55
C ASP A 6 -13.71 28.15 8.35
N THR A 7 -14.51 28.98 7.68
CA THR A 7 -15.33 30.03 8.31
C THR A 7 -16.49 29.42 9.11
N THR A 8 -17.19 28.42 8.56
CA THR A 8 -18.25 27.70 9.32
C THR A 8 -17.67 26.94 10.50
N LYS A 9 -16.46 26.36 10.38
CA LYS A 9 -15.79 25.64 11.47
C LYS A 9 -15.37 26.58 12.60
N LYS A 10 -14.88 27.78 12.28
CA LYS A 10 -14.60 28.84 13.27
C LYS A 10 -15.86 29.33 13.97
N LEU A 11 -16.92 29.60 13.21
CA LEU A 11 -18.20 30.11 13.75
C LEU A 11 -18.95 29.07 14.59
N ALA A 12 -18.83 27.78 14.26
CA ALA A 12 -19.51 26.69 14.98
C ALA A 12 -18.87 26.32 16.34
N GLY A 13 -17.81 27.02 16.78
CA GLY A 13 -17.17 26.78 18.08
C GLY A 13 -16.54 25.39 18.24
N LYS A 14 -16.43 24.60 17.16
CA LYS A 14 -15.73 23.31 17.16
C LYS A 14 -14.24 23.57 17.10
N TYR A 15 -13.68 24.00 18.23
CA TYR A 15 -12.25 23.91 18.49
C TYR A 15 -11.81 22.49 18.11
N SER A 16 -10.87 22.38 17.16
CA SER A 16 -10.02 21.20 17.13
C SER A 16 -9.52 21.03 18.55
N LYS A 17 -9.75 19.87 19.17
CA LYS A 17 -9.09 19.57 20.46
C LYS A 17 -7.61 19.94 20.27
N PRO A 18 -6.96 20.62 21.25
CA PRO A 18 -5.53 20.82 21.18
C PRO A 18 -4.89 19.46 20.86
N GLU A 19 -3.96 19.44 19.91
CA GLU A 19 -3.21 18.22 19.62
C GLU A 19 -2.66 17.73 20.96
N ARG A 20 -3.11 16.54 21.37
CA ARG A 20 -2.64 15.96 22.63
C ARG A 20 -1.13 15.81 22.50
N PRO A 21 -0.34 16.27 23.49
CA PRO A 21 1.11 16.13 23.46
C PRO A 21 1.49 14.68 23.17
N VAL A 22 2.34 14.47 22.18
CA VAL A 22 2.89 13.14 21.88
C VAL A 22 3.82 12.74 23.01
N LYS A 23 3.86 11.46 23.35
CA LYS A 23 4.80 10.91 24.33
C LYS A 23 6.10 10.46 23.67
N ASP A 24 7.21 10.66 24.38
CA ASP A 24 8.48 10.02 24.06
C ASP A 24 8.44 8.50 24.28
N LYS A 25 9.56 7.82 24.07
CA LYS A 25 9.69 6.37 24.26
C LYS A 25 9.53 5.95 25.73
N GLU A 26 9.87 6.83 26.66
CA GLU A 26 9.72 6.61 28.10
C GLU A 26 8.30 6.94 28.61
N GLY A 27 7.41 7.42 27.73
CA GLY A 27 6.02 7.73 28.05
C GLY A 27 5.79 9.14 28.62
N ARG A 28 6.81 10.01 28.61
CA ARG A 28 6.72 11.40 29.07
C ARG A 28 6.14 12.28 27.96
N PRO A 29 5.27 13.24 28.29
CA PRO A 29 4.68 14.14 27.30
C PRO A 29 5.71 15.12 26.76
N ILE A 30 5.78 15.23 25.44
CA ILE A 30 6.60 16.20 24.70
C ILE A 30 5.74 17.43 24.45
N THR A 31 6.10 18.56 25.05
CA THR A 31 5.32 19.80 24.92
C THR A 31 5.76 20.66 23.75
N GLU A 32 7.03 20.58 23.35
CA GLU A 32 7.56 21.40 22.25
C GLU A 32 7.12 20.83 20.89
N ILE A 33 6.69 21.72 19.98
CA ILE A 33 6.19 21.33 18.66
C ILE A 33 7.29 20.66 17.84
N GLN A 34 8.51 21.20 17.85
CA GLN A 34 9.63 20.67 17.06
C GLN A 34 10.03 19.27 17.55
N GLU A 35 10.10 19.06 18.87
CA GLU A 35 10.39 17.75 19.44
C GLU A 35 9.28 16.73 19.12
N GLN A 36 8.01 17.15 19.10
CA GLN A 36 6.92 16.29 18.65
C GLN A 36 7.06 15.89 17.18
N TRP A 37 7.49 16.81 16.31
CA TRP A 37 7.80 16.50 14.91
C TRP A 37 8.94 15.50 14.79
N ASN A 38 10.04 15.72 15.52
CA ASN A 38 11.18 14.81 15.54
C ASN A 38 10.76 13.42 16.02
N ARG A 39 9.91 13.34 17.04
CA ARG A 39 9.35 12.07 17.54
C ARG A 39 8.52 11.33 16.49
N TRP A 40 7.76 12.05 15.66
CA TRP A 40 7.03 11.44 14.54
C TRP A 40 7.95 10.92 13.46
N VAL A 41 8.97 11.70 13.08
CA VAL A 41 9.99 11.31 12.09
C VAL A 41 10.68 10.04 12.56
N GLU A 42 11.23 10.06 13.79
CA GLU A 42 11.87 8.90 14.42
C GLU A 42 10.95 7.68 14.41
N TYR A 43 9.70 7.82 14.86
CA TYR A 43 8.77 6.68 14.92
C TYR A 43 8.53 6.05 13.55
N PHE A 44 8.30 6.85 12.51
CA PHE A 44 8.02 6.31 11.18
C PHE A 44 9.27 5.82 10.47
N GLU A 45 10.42 6.45 10.68
CA GLU A 45 11.71 5.93 10.23
C GLU A 45 11.96 4.54 10.82
N GLU A 46 11.85 4.36 12.14
CA GLU A 46 12.05 3.04 12.77
C GLU A 46 11.03 1.99 12.31
N LEU A 47 9.77 2.39 12.20
CA LEU A 47 8.70 1.50 11.82
C LEU A 47 8.93 0.94 10.42
N LEU A 48 9.13 1.85 9.48
CA LEU A 48 9.16 1.53 8.08
C LEU A 48 10.56 1.00 7.67
N ASN A 49 11.63 1.35 8.42
CA ASN A 49 13.01 0.88 8.26
C ASN A 49 13.39 -0.28 9.21
N SER A 50 12.50 -1.25 9.36
CA SER A 50 12.77 -2.43 10.19
C SER A 50 13.99 -3.22 9.70
N PRO A 51 14.85 -3.71 10.61
CA PRO A 51 16.06 -4.45 10.24
C PRO A 51 15.70 -5.76 9.54
N ALA A 52 16.61 -6.23 8.69
CA ALA A 52 16.45 -7.50 8.00
C ALA A 52 16.29 -8.66 9.00
N PRO A 53 15.51 -9.70 8.65
CA PRO A 53 15.33 -10.86 9.53
C PRO A 53 16.67 -11.57 9.75
N MET A 54 16.95 -11.97 11.00
CA MET A 54 18.18 -12.70 11.35
C MET A 54 18.33 -14.00 10.56
N ASN A 55 17.21 -14.70 10.35
CA ASN A 55 17.15 -15.92 9.56
C ASN A 55 16.24 -15.67 8.35
N PRO A 56 16.79 -15.21 7.20
CA PRO A 56 15.99 -15.03 6.00
C PRO A 56 15.47 -16.40 5.52
N PRO A 57 14.23 -16.46 5.01
CA PRO A 57 13.71 -17.70 4.47
C PRO A 57 14.53 -18.12 3.24
N ASP A 58 14.80 -19.42 3.16
CA ASP A 58 15.34 -20.02 1.94
C ASP A 58 14.20 -20.22 0.96
N ILE A 59 14.23 -19.45 -0.14
CA ILE A 59 13.17 -19.42 -1.15
C ILE A 59 13.85 -19.72 -2.48
N GLU A 60 13.61 -20.93 -2.99
CA GLU A 60 14.05 -21.32 -4.31
C GLU A 60 13.27 -20.54 -5.37
N ALA A 61 14.00 -19.93 -6.30
CA ALA A 61 13.40 -19.28 -7.46
C ALA A 61 13.06 -20.34 -8.51
N GLU A 62 11.82 -20.33 -8.99
CA GLU A 62 11.41 -21.19 -10.09
C GLU A 62 11.89 -20.60 -11.44
N HIS A 63 12.10 -21.48 -12.42
CA HIS A 63 12.72 -21.12 -13.69
C HIS A 63 11.73 -20.81 -14.83
N THR A 64 10.44 -21.11 -14.68
CA THR A 64 9.44 -20.96 -15.75
C THR A 64 8.49 -19.81 -15.47
N ASP A 65 8.76 -18.65 -16.09
CA ASP A 65 7.94 -17.45 -15.90
C ASP A 65 6.45 -17.69 -16.20
N LEU A 66 5.59 -17.07 -15.39
CA LEU A 66 4.17 -16.95 -15.64
C LEU A 66 3.93 -16.24 -16.99
N PRO A 67 2.81 -16.53 -17.68
CA PRO A 67 2.45 -15.89 -18.95
C PRO A 67 1.96 -14.45 -18.73
N ILE A 68 2.85 -13.59 -18.26
CA ILE A 68 2.63 -12.16 -18.00
C ILE A 68 3.27 -11.38 -19.14
N ASP A 69 2.54 -10.42 -19.71
CA ASP A 69 3.06 -9.59 -20.79
C ASP A 69 4.21 -8.69 -20.32
N VAL A 70 5.39 -8.91 -20.90
CA VAL A 70 6.64 -8.16 -20.64
C VAL A 70 6.93 -7.08 -21.68
N ASN A 71 6.03 -6.84 -22.65
CA ASN A 71 6.16 -5.73 -23.59
C ASN A 71 5.80 -4.39 -22.92
N PRO A 72 6.21 -3.23 -23.45
CA PRO A 72 5.79 -1.94 -22.90
C PRO A 72 4.26 -1.80 -22.75
N PRO A 73 3.76 -1.11 -21.70
CA PRO A 73 2.35 -0.77 -21.52
C PRO A 73 1.71 -0.18 -22.76
N THR A 74 0.58 -0.73 -23.19
CA THR A 74 -0.17 -0.19 -24.33
C THR A 74 -0.94 1.06 -23.94
N ALA A 75 -1.20 1.94 -24.90
CA ALA A 75 -2.08 3.09 -24.70
C ALA A 75 -3.48 2.69 -24.18
N GLU A 76 -4.00 1.52 -24.59
CA GLU A 76 -5.31 1.05 -24.13
C GLU A 76 -5.31 0.68 -22.64
N GLU A 77 -4.30 -0.03 -22.17
CA GLU A 77 -4.17 -0.37 -20.74
C GLU A 77 -4.10 0.88 -19.86
N ILE A 78 -3.36 1.89 -20.32
CA ILE A 78 -3.22 3.18 -19.65
C ILE A 78 -4.58 3.90 -19.63
N ARG A 79 -5.22 4.01 -20.79
CA ARG A 79 -6.54 4.65 -20.94
C ARG A 79 -7.60 4.02 -20.04
N MET A 80 -7.69 2.69 -20.05
CA MET A 80 -8.62 1.97 -19.17
C MET A 80 -8.32 2.23 -17.69
N THR A 81 -7.04 2.28 -17.33
CA THR A 81 -6.62 2.53 -15.94
C THR A 81 -7.00 3.95 -15.50
N ILE A 82 -6.77 4.97 -16.33
CA ILE A 82 -7.19 6.37 -16.06
C ILE A 82 -8.72 6.47 -15.90
N ARG A 83 -9.50 5.71 -16.66
CA ARG A 83 -10.96 5.68 -16.46
C ARG A 83 -11.35 5.11 -15.09
N GLN A 84 -10.60 4.12 -14.59
CA GLN A 84 -10.89 3.41 -13.35
C GLN A 84 -10.42 4.11 -12.07
N ILE A 85 -9.44 5.02 -12.11
CA ILE A 85 -8.98 5.71 -10.89
C ILE A 85 -10.11 6.53 -10.26
N LYS A 86 -10.15 6.62 -8.93
CA LYS A 86 -11.22 7.34 -8.22
C LYS A 86 -10.92 8.83 -8.14
N SER A 87 -11.91 9.65 -8.48
CA SER A 87 -11.89 11.11 -8.25
C SER A 87 -12.15 11.44 -6.77
N GLY A 88 -11.83 12.65 -6.34
CA GLY A 88 -12.02 13.15 -4.99
C GLY A 88 -10.98 12.63 -3.99
N LYS A 89 -9.81 12.18 -4.47
CA LYS A 89 -8.70 11.69 -3.64
C LYS A 89 -7.59 12.74 -3.58
N ALA A 90 -6.86 12.75 -2.45
CA ALA A 90 -5.73 13.64 -2.28
C ALA A 90 -4.59 13.29 -3.25
N ALA A 91 -3.97 14.32 -3.83
CA ALA A 91 -2.80 14.20 -4.67
C ALA A 91 -1.54 13.89 -3.85
N GLY A 92 -0.50 13.40 -4.53
CA GLY A 92 0.84 13.27 -3.94
C GLY A 92 1.60 14.60 -3.96
N PRO A 93 2.93 14.57 -3.74
CA PRO A 93 3.78 15.76 -3.76
C PRO A 93 3.76 16.55 -5.07
N ASP A 94 3.50 15.86 -6.18
CA ASP A 94 3.36 16.46 -7.51
C ASP A 94 2.12 17.35 -7.67
N ASN A 95 1.19 17.33 -6.70
CA ASN A 95 -0.08 18.05 -6.74
C ASN A 95 -0.94 17.73 -7.98
N ILE A 96 -0.75 16.56 -8.62
CA ILE A 96 -1.54 16.13 -9.78
C ILE A 96 -2.72 15.29 -9.29
N PRO A 97 -3.97 15.81 -9.31
CA PRO A 97 -5.14 15.05 -8.91
C PRO A 97 -5.61 14.10 -10.02
N ALA A 98 -6.44 13.11 -9.66
CA ALA A 98 -7.02 12.17 -10.63
C ALA A 98 -7.89 12.86 -11.69
N GLU A 99 -8.52 13.98 -11.31
CA GLU A 99 -9.34 14.82 -12.17
C GLU A 99 -8.54 15.44 -13.31
N ALA A 100 -7.28 15.80 -13.08
CA ALA A 100 -6.40 16.34 -14.11
C ALA A 100 -6.09 15.28 -15.18
N LEU A 101 -5.89 14.02 -14.77
CA LEU A 101 -5.68 12.92 -15.72
C LEU A 101 -6.95 12.56 -16.51
N LYS A 102 -8.13 12.88 -15.94
CA LYS A 102 -9.43 12.57 -16.53
C LYS A 102 -10.01 13.69 -17.38
N SER A 103 -9.49 14.92 -17.29
CA SER A 103 -10.03 16.06 -18.04
C SER A 103 -9.85 15.90 -19.54
N ASP A 104 -8.71 15.34 -19.95
CA ASP A 104 -8.44 14.92 -21.31
C ASP A 104 -7.68 13.59 -21.28
N ILE A 105 -8.43 12.50 -21.41
CA ILE A 105 -7.91 11.15 -21.30
C ILE A 105 -6.97 10.82 -22.46
N GLU A 106 -7.25 11.27 -23.69
CA GLU A 106 -6.45 10.90 -24.86
C GLU A 106 -5.10 11.61 -24.84
N THR A 107 -5.10 12.91 -24.52
CA THR A 107 -3.84 13.68 -24.33
C THR A 107 -3.02 13.11 -23.17
N THR A 108 -3.65 12.87 -22.03
CA THR A 108 -2.96 12.30 -20.86
C THR A 108 -2.41 10.91 -21.15
N THR A 109 -3.17 10.05 -21.83
CA THR A 109 -2.73 8.70 -22.22
C THR A 109 -1.51 8.80 -23.12
N SER A 110 -1.50 9.70 -24.11
CA SER A 110 -0.36 9.88 -25.02
C SER A 110 0.90 10.32 -24.29
N MET A 111 0.78 11.27 -23.34
CA MET A 111 1.90 11.73 -22.51
C MET A 111 2.43 10.62 -21.60
N LEU A 112 1.54 9.94 -20.87
CA LEU A 112 1.93 8.87 -19.94
C LEU A 112 2.48 7.66 -20.68
N HIS A 113 1.99 7.34 -21.87
CA HIS A 113 2.51 6.24 -22.67
C HIS A 113 3.99 6.43 -23.04
N LEU A 114 4.39 7.64 -23.44
CA LEU A 114 5.80 7.95 -23.71
C LEU A 114 6.67 7.75 -22.46
N LEU A 115 6.21 8.26 -21.32
CA LEU A 115 6.91 8.11 -20.04
C LEU A 115 7.01 6.64 -19.62
N PHE A 116 5.90 5.90 -19.68
CA PHE A 116 5.84 4.50 -19.27
C PHE A 116 6.71 3.61 -20.16
N LYS A 117 6.78 3.91 -21.46
CA LYS A 117 7.69 3.23 -22.38
C LYS A 117 9.15 3.45 -21.97
N LYS A 118 9.54 4.68 -21.65
CA LYS A 118 10.90 4.99 -21.17
C LYS A 118 11.22 4.25 -19.86
N ILE A 119 10.31 4.29 -18.88
CA ILE A 119 10.43 3.53 -17.62
C ILE A 119 10.61 2.04 -17.91
N TRP A 120 9.88 1.51 -18.88
CA TRP A 120 9.94 0.08 -19.24
C TRP A 120 11.27 -0.33 -19.89
N GLU A 121 11.82 0.53 -20.74
CA GLU A 121 13.09 0.30 -21.44
C GLU A 121 14.28 0.42 -20.49
N GLU A 122 14.27 1.44 -19.62
CA GLU A 122 15.35 1.70 -18.67
C GLU A 122 15.22 0.93 -17.34
N GLU A 123 14.03 0.37 -17.06
CA GLU A 123 13.66 -0.24 -15.77
C GLU A 123 13.87 0.70 -14.58
N GLN A 124 13.76 2.01 -14.84
CA GLN A 124 13.92 3.09 -13.86
C GLN A 124 12.63 3.89 -13.73
N VAL A 125 12.05 3.92 -12.53
CA VAL A 125 10.94 4.83 -12.23
C VAL A 125 11.46 6.22 -11.83
N PRO A 126 10.73 7.30 -12.13
CA PRO A 126 11.13 8.66 -11.74
C PRO A 126 11.35 8.79 -10.24
N MET A 127 12.41 9.50 -9.84
CA MET A 127 12.70 9.73 -8.41
C MET A 127 11.54 10.44 -7.69
N ASP A 128 10.88 11.38 -8.35
CA ASP A 128 9.69 12.08 -7.83
C ASP A 128 8.56 11.14 -7.40
N TRP A 129 8.48 9.93 -7.98
CA TRP A 129 7.46 8.94 -7.63
C TRP A 129 7.83 8.08 -6.42
N LYS A 130 9.10 8.12 -6.00
CA LYS A 130 9.62 7.44 -4.82
C LYS A 130 9.39 8.26 -3.55
N GLU A 131 9.04 9.54 -3.71
CA GLU A 131 8.66 10.44 -2.63
C GLU A 131 7.14 10.44 -2.40
N GLY A 132 6.73 10.71 -1.16
CA GLY A 132 5.33 10.79 -0.80
C GLY A 132 5.08 11.61 0.45
N HIS A 133 3.87 12.17 0.57
CA HIS A 133 3.47 12.86 1.80
C HIS A 133 2.92 11.87 2.82
N LEU A 134 3.61 11.73 3.96
CA LEU A 134 3.18 10.89 5.05
C LEU A 134 2.11 11.59 5.90
N ILE A 135 0.90 11.06 5.89
CA ILE A 135 -0.23 11.56 6.67
C ILE A 135 -0.53 10.60 7.82
N LYS A 136 -0.53 11.11 9.05
CA LYS A 136 -0.91 10.36 10.25
C LYS A 136 -2.44 10.34 10.43
N ILE A 137 -3.01 9.15 10.58
CA ILE A 137 -4.45 8.95 10.85
C ILE A 137 -4.63 8.28 12.21
N PRO A 138 -5.42 8.85 13.13
CA PRO A 138 -5.65 8.25 14.44
C PRO A 138 -6.39 6.91 14.35
N LYS A 139 -5.90 5.90 15.08
CA LYS A 139 -6.59 4.64 15.35
C LYS A 139 -7.35 4.74 16.68
N LYS A 140 -7.73 3.60 17.26
CA LYS A 140 -8.26 3.51 18.63
C LYS A 140 -7.10 3.54 19.64
N GLY A 141 -7.39 3.90 20.89
CA GLY A 141 -6.41 3.88 21.99
C GLY A 141 -5.97 5.27 22.47
N ASP A 142 -4.83 5.30 23.17
CA ASP A 142 -4.21 6.53 23.68
C ASP A 142 -3.51 7.30 22.54
N LEU A 143 -4.16 8.37 22.07
CA LEU A 143 -3.66 9.23 20.99
C LEU A 143 -2.44 10.10 21.39
N SER A 144 -1.93 10.00 22.62
CA SER A 144 -0.60 10.53 22.93
C SER A 144 0.54 9.61 22.46
N LYS A 145 0.25 8.36 22.09
CA LYS A 145 1.25 7.40 21.60
C LYS A 145 1.26 7.30 20.07
N CYS A 146 2.44 7.31 19.47
CA CYS A 146 2.62 7.20 18.02
C CYS A 146 2.06 5.88 17.43
N GLU A 147 2.16 4.76 18.16
CA GLU A 147 1.67 3.43 17.74
C GLU A 147 0.16 3.39 17.42
N ASN A 148 -0.60 4.28 18.07
CA ASN A 148 -2.04 4.43 17.87
C ASN A 148 -2.38 5.30 16.67
N TYR A 149 -1.43 5.54 15.78
CA TYR A 149 -1.63 6.17 14.48
C TYR A 149 -1.27 5.22 13.35
N ARG A 150 -1.91 5.44 12.20
CA ARG A 150 -1.58 4.80 10.93
C ARG A 150 -0.94 5.84 10.03
N GLY A 151 0.26 5.56 9.51
CA GLY A 151 0.83 6.33 8.42
C GLY A 151 0.12 5.97 7.11
N ILE A 152 -0.26 6.97 6.33
CA ILE A 152 -0.70 6.80 4.95
C ILE A 152 0.16 7.70 4.08
N THR A 153 0.89 7.09 3.15
CA THR A 153 1.71 7.81 2.19
C THR A 153 0.90 8.19 0.95
N LEU A 154 0.80 9.48 0.66
CA LEU A 154 0.20 9.99 -0.56
C LEU A 154 1.25 10.02 -1.66
N LEU A 155 1.18 9.04 -2.58
CA LEU A 155 2.05 8.96 -3.76
C LEU A 155 1.44 9.66 -4.99
N SER A 156 2.31 9.96 -5.96
CA SER A 156 1.96 10.47 -7.29
C SER A 156 0.82 9.68 -7.95
N VAL A 157 -0.15 10.39 -8.53
CA VAL A 157 -1.28 9.75 -9.24
C VAL A 157 -0.83 9.09 -10.56
N PRO A 158 -0.01 9.74 -11.41
CA PRO A 158 0.66 9.07 -12.53
C PRO A 158 1.39 7.77 -12.15
N GLY A 159 2.15 7.78 -11.06
CA GLY A 159 2.82 6.57 -10.56
C GLY A 159 1.85 5.46 -10.14
N LYS A 160 0.72 5.82 -9.51
CA LYS A 160 -0.36 4.86 -9.20
C LYS A 160 -1.01 4.28 -10.46
N VAL A 161 -1.14 5.06 -11.54
CA VAL A 161 -1.63 4.56 -12.83
C VAL A 161 -0.67 3.50 -13.38
N PHE A 162 0.64 3.78 -13.37
CA PHE A 162 1.66 2.81 -13.79
C PHE A 162 1.61 1.52 -12.97
N ASN A 163 1.62 1.62 -11.63
CA ASN A 163 1.53 0.46 -10.74
C ASN A 163 0.24 -0.34 -10.92
N ARG A 164 -0.86 0.33 -11.28
CA ARG A 164 -2.14 -0.33 -11.57
C ARG A 164 -2.11 -1.09 -12.89
N VAL A 165 -1.40 -0.61 -13.90
CA VAL A 165 -1.16 -1.36 -15.14
C VAL A 165 -0.36 -2.63 -14.85
N LEU A 166 0.76 -2.51 -14.12
CA LEU A 166 1.55 -3.66 -13.67
C LEU A 166 0.70 -4.69 -12.91
N LEU A 167 -0.07 -4.23 -11.92
CA LEU A 167 -0.97 -5.09 -11.16
C LEU A 167 -1.99 -5.80 -12.07
N ASN A 168 -2.58 -5.09 -13.04
CA ASN A 168 -3.58 -5.67 -13.94
C ASN A 168 -3.01 -6.78 -14.83
N ARG A 169 -1.73 -6.71 -15.20
CA ARG A 169 -1.05 -7.77 -15.97
C ARG A 169 -0.72 -9.00 -15.14
N MET A 170 -0.32 -8.80 -13.87
CA MET A 170 0.12 -9.89 -13.01
C MET A 170 -1.03 -10.60 -12.28
N LYS A 171 -2.09 -9.85 -11.92
CA LYS A 171 -3.07 -10.30 -10.91
C LYS A 171 -3.68 -11.67 -11.22
N ASP A 172 -4.06 -11.93 -12.47
CA ASP A 172 -4.80 -13.15 -12.81
C ASP A 172 -3.86 -14.37 -12.83
N ALA A 173 -2.64 -14.18 -13.35
CA ALA A 173 -1.61 -15.22 -13.37
C ALA A 173 -1.14 -15.59 -11.96
N VAL A 174 -0.92 -14.59 -11.09
CA VAL A 174 -0.53 -14.82 -9.70
C VAL A 174 -1.69 -15.41 -8.88
N ASP A 175 -2.92 -14.93 -9.07
CA ASP A 175 -4.11 -15.40 -8.33
C ASP A 175 -4.35 -16.91 -8.53
N ALA A 176 -4.04 -17.44 -9.72
CA ALA A 176 -4.11 -18.86 -10.05
C ALA A 176 -3.16 -19.73 -9.21
N GLN A 177 -2.02 -19.18 -8.75
CA GLN A 177 -1.06 -19.88 -7.90
C GLN A 177 -1.36 -19.73 -6.39
N LEU A 178 -2.22 -18.78 -6.00
CA LEU A 178 -2.54 -18.53 -4.60
C LEU A 178 -3.45 -19.61 -4.00
N ARG A 179 -3.13 -20.05 -2.78
CA ARG A 179 -3.91 -21.04 -2.02
C ARG A 179 -5.39 -20.67 -1.96
N TYR A 180 -6.26 -21.67 -2.13
CA TYR A 180 -7.71 -21.48 -2.11
C TYR A 180 -8.25 -20.91 -0.77
N GLN A 181 -7.55 -21.13 0.33
CA GLN A 181 -7.94 -20.62 1.64
C GLN A 181 -7.73 -19.10 1.77
N GLN A 182 -6.79 -18.52 1.02
CA GLN A 182 -6.51 -17.09 1.04
C GLN A 182 -7.68 -16.31 0.40
N ALA A 183 -8.22 -15.34 1.13
CA ALA A 183 -9.34 -14.52 0.68
C ALA A 183 -9.00 -13.03 0.57
N GLY A 184 -8.03 -12.53 1.36
CA GLY A 184 -7.65 -11.13 1.37
C GLY A 184 -7.15 -10.65 0.01
N LEU A 185 -7.62 -9.47 -0.41
CA LEU A 185 -7.23 -8.79 -1.67
C LEU A 185 -7.50 -9.57 -2.97
N ARG A 186 -8.33 -10.62 -2.93
CA ARG A 186 -8.71 -11.41 -4.11
C ARG A 186 -10.10 -11.03 -4.60
N LYS A 187 -10.29 -11.07 -5.93
CA LYS A 187 -11.59 -10.83 -6.55
C LYS A 187 -12.57 -11.94 -6.15
N GLU A 188 -13.84 -11.60 -5.97
CA GLU A 188 -14.92 -12.56 -5.69
C GLU A 188 -14.74 -13.40 -4.40
N ARG A 189 -13.94 -12.90 -3.46
CA ARG A 189 -13.77 -13.49 -2.12
C ARG A 189 -14.02 -12.45 -1.05
N SER A 190 -14.82 -12.79 -0.04
CA SER A 190 -15.20 -11.88 1.03
C SER A 190 -14.85 -12.42 2.42
N CYS A 191 -14.82 -11.51 3.40
CA CYS A 191 -14.71 -11.87 4.81
C CYS A 191 -15.90 -12.74 5.24
N THR A 192 -17.09 -12.45 4.72
CA THR A 192 -18.32 -13.19 5.00
C THR A 192 -18.19 -14.66 4.64
N ASP A 193 -17.58 -14.99 3.49
CA ASP A 193 -17.40 -16.38 3.05
C ASP A 193 -16.49 -17.16 4.02
N ARG A 194 -15.45 -16.51 4.54
CA ARG A 194 -14.53 -17.12 5.51
C ARG A 194 -15.17 -17.29 6.89
N ILE A 195 -15.98 -16.32 7.32
CA ILE A 195 -16.78 -16.42 8.56
C ILE A 195 -17.78 -17.57 8.45
N ALA A 196 -18.49 -17.70 7.31
CA ALA A 196 -19.41 -18.79 7.06
C ALA A 196 -18.68 -20.15 7.09
N THR A 197 -17.53 -20.24 6.44
CA THR A 197 -16.67 -21.44 6.47
C THR A 197 -16.29 -21.83 7.90
N LEU A 198 -15.82 -20.87 8.70
CA LEU A 198 -15.47 -21.10 10.10
C LEU A 198 -16.67 -21.56 10.93
N ARG A 199 -17.84 -20.95 10.70
CA ARG A 199 -19.09 -21.30 11.37
C ARG A 199 -19.49 -22.75 11.08
N ILE A 200 -19.39 -23.20 9.83
CA ILE A 200 -19.66 -24.59 9.44
C ILE A 200 -18.71 -25.56 10.16
N ILE A 201 -17.41 -25.25 10.22
CA ILE A 201 -16.41 -26.09 10.92
C ILE A 201 -16.75 -26.22 12.41
N VAL A 202 -17.16 -25.13 13.05
CA VAL A 202 -17.59 -25.12 14.45
C VAL A 202 -18.86 -25.95 14.64
N GLU A 203 -19.87 -25.74 13.80
CA GLU A 203 -21.15 -26.47 13.87
C GLU A 203 -20.96 -27.98 13.69
N GLN A 204 -20.16 -28.40 12.71
CA GLN A 204 -19.84 -29.82 12.51
C GLN A 204 -19.08 -30.41 13.70
N SER A 205 -18.12 -29.69 14.27
CA SER A 205 -17.38 -30.20 15.41
C SER A 205 -18.29 -30.46 16.62
N VAL A 206 -19.29 -29.60 16.83
CA VAL A 206 -20.33 -29.79 17.85
C VAL A 206 -21.23 -30.98 17.53
N GLU A 207 -21.70 -31.10 16.29
CA GLU A 207 -22.58 -32.19 15.84
C GLU A 207 -21.92 -33.57 16.03
N TRP A 208 -20.64 -33.69 15.71
CA TRP A 208 -19.88 -34.95 15.79
C TRP A 208 -19.19 -35.17 17.14
N ASN A 209 -19.43 -34.30 18.14
CA ASN A 209 -18.77 -34.32 19.44
C ASN A 209 -17.23 -34.43 19.34
N SER A 210 -16.65 -33.73 18.36
CA SER A 210 -15.22 -33.70 18.11
C SER A 210 -14.57 -32.50 18.80
N SER A 211 -13.33 -32.68 19.26
CA SER A 211 -12.55 -31.59 19.84
C SER A 211 -12.05 -30.65 18.73
N LEU A 212 -12.41 -29.37 18.79
CA LEU A 212 -11.95 -28.32 17.88
C LEU A 212 -11.12 -27.27 18.63
N TYR A 213 -9.95 -26.94 18.08
CA TYR A 213 -9.11 -25.85 18.56
C TYR A 213 -8.95 -24.81 17.45
N ILE A 214 -9.14 -23.53 17.78
CA ILE A 214 -9.05 -22.41 16.83
C ILE A 214 -7.96 -21.47 17.32
N ASN A 215 -6.99 -21.17 16.45
CA ASN A 215 -5.92 -20.20 16.72
C ASN A 215 -6.07 -18.97 15.82
N PHE A 216 -6.09 -17.78 16.43
CA PHE A 216 -6.13 -16.51 15.73
C PHE A 216 -4.73 -15.88 15.74
N ILE A 217 -4.14 -15.72 14.56
CA ILE A 217 -2.81 -15.13 14.38
C ILE A 217 -3.00 -13.76 13.71
N ASP A 218 -2.46 -12.72 14.33
CA ASP A 218 -2.43 -11.36 13.79
C ASP A 218 -0.98 -10.88 13.69
N TYR A 219 -0.63 -10.29 12.56
CA TYR A 219 0.72 -9.77 12.32
C TYR A 219 0.76 -8.28 12.65
N GLU A 220 1.63 -7.90 13.57
CA GLU A 220 1.85 -6.50 13.90
C GLU A 220 2.45 -5.77 12.69
N LYS A 221 1.79 -4.68 12.26
CA LYS A 221 2.28 -3.74 11.23
C LYS A 221 2.75 -4.43 9.94
N ALA A 222 1.98 -5.41 9.48
CA ALA A 222 2.31 -6.32 8.38
C ALA A 222 2.70 -5.69 7.03
N PHE A 223 2.38 -4.43 6.75
CA PHE A 223 2.83 -3.74 5.52
C PHE A 223 4.14 -2.98 5.74
N ASP A 224 4.35 -2.49 6.96
CA ASP A 224 5.48 -1.65 7.33
C ASP A 224 6.72 -2.52 7.65
N SER A 225 6.52 -3.76 8.10
CA SER A 225 7.57 -4.66 8.56
C SER A 225 8.06 -5.67 7.51
N VAL A 226 7.67 -5.54 6.24
CA VAL A 226 8.02 -6.51 5.19
C VAL A 226 9.46 -6.28 4.73
N ASP A 227 10.29 -7.32 4.81
CA ASP A 227 11.62 -7.30 4.20
C ASP A 227 11.52 -7.30 2.67
N ARG A 228 11.97 -6.21 2.05
CA ARG A 228 11.89 -5.99 0.60
C ARG A 228 12.69 -7.03 -0.18
N ARG A 229 13.84 -7.48 0.34
CA ARG A 229 14.66 -8.51 -0.32
C ARG A 229 13.92 -9.85 -0.41
N THR A 230 13.27 -10.24 0.68
CA THR A 230 12.41 -11.42 0.73
C THR A 230 11.22 -11.26 -0.21
N LEU A 231 10.64 -10.07 -0.32
CA LEU A 231 9.54 -9.80 -1.26
C LEU A 231 9.96 -10.02 -2.73
N TRP A 232 11.15 -9.59 -3.14
CA TRP A 232 11.66 -9.83 -4.50
C TRP A 232 11.86 -11.32 -4.80
N LYS A 233 12.42 -12.06 -3.83
CA LYS A 233 12.54 -13.51 -3.91
C LYS A 233 11.18 -14.20 -4.01
N LEU A 234 10.18 -13.74 -3.25
CA LEU A 234 8.82 -14.26 -3.31
C LEU A 234 8.18 -14.02 -4.69
N LEU A 235 8.35 -12.83 -5.29
CA LEU A 235 7.85 -12.58 -6.64
C LEU A 235 8.48 -13.53 -7.67
N ARG A 236 9.78 -13.83 -7.54
CA ARG A 236 10.45 -14.84 -8.38
C ARG A 236 10.03 -16.27 -8.09
N HIS A 237 9.69 -16.59 -6.85
CA HIS A 237 9.11 -17.88 -6.48
C HIS A 237 7.73 -18.10 -7.10
N TYR A 238 6.89 -17.06 -7.14
CA TYR A 238 5.64 -17.04 -7.91
C TYR A 238 5.87 -16.86 -9.43
N VAL A 239 7.13 -16.98 -9.89
CA VAL A 239 7.54 -16.89 -11.29
C VAL A 239 7.04 -15.66 -12.04
N VAL A 240 6.95 -14.53 -11.34
CA VAL A 240 6.73 -13.22 -11.97
C VAL A 240 7.99 -12.84 -12.76
N PRO A 241 7.90 -12.50 -14.06
CA PRO A 241 9.05 -12.21 -14.91
C PRO A 241 10.04 -11.21 -14.31
N GLU A 242 11.34 -11.45 -14.49
CA GLU A 242 12.42 -10.68 -13.85
C GLU A 242 12.32 -9.18 -14.16
N LYS A 243 11.99 -8.84 -15.41
CA LYS A 243 11.75 -7.45 -15.84
C LYS A 243 10.71 -6.73 -14.98
N ILE A 244 9.62 -7.42 -14.62
CA ILE A 244 8.57 -6.84 -13.76
C ILE A 244 9.08 -6.69 -12.33
N VAL A 245 9.83 -7.68 -11.82
CA VAL A 245 10.44 -7.64 -10.49
C VAL A 245 11.44 -6.49 -10.38
N ASN A 246 12.26 -6.25 -11.41
CA ASN A 246 13.22 -5.14 -11.45
C ASN A 246 12.51 -3.78 -11.39
N ILE A 247 11.47 -3.58 -12.22
CA ILE A 247 10.69 -2.34 -12.23
C ILE A 247 10.02 -2.10 -10.87
N ILE A 248 9.42 -3.13 -10.28
CA ILE A 248 8.82 -3.04 -8.94
C ILE A 248 9.92 -2.73 -7.93
N GLY A 249 11.03 -3.46 -7.91
CA GLY A 249 12.15 -3.26 -6.99
C GLY A 249 12.68 -1.82 -7.04
N ASN A 250 12.90 -1.30 -8.25
CA ASN A 250 13.36 0.07 -8.45
C ASN A 250 12.42 1.13 -7.85
N SER A 251 11.10 0.85 -7.84
CA SER A 251 10.12 1.77 -7.23
C SER A 251 10.26 1.90 -5.72
N TYR A 252 10.92 0.95 -5.06
CA TYR A 252 11.23 1.00 -3.63
C TYR A 252 12.69 1.40 -3.35
N ASP A 253 13.60 1.29 -4.32
CA ASP A 253 15.00 1.67 -4.15
C ASP A 253 15.17 3.17 -3.88
N GLY A 254 15.76 3.53 -2.73
CA GLY A 254 15.98 4.91 -2.32
C GLY A 254 14.74 5.61 -1.73
N SER A 255 13.58 4.95 -1.70
CA SER A 255 12.49 5.39 -0.83
C SER A 255 12.92 5.16 0.63
N VAL A 256 12.72 6.17 1.49
CA VAL A 256 12.80 5.97 2.95
C VAL A 256 11.94 4.74 3.22
N GLN A 257 12.56 3.72 3.84
CA GLN A 257 11.85 2.46 4.02
C GLN A 257 10.56 2.77 4.75
#